data_AF-A0A0F2SI72-F1
#
_entry.id   AF-A0A0F2SI72-F1
#
_cell.length_a   1.000
_cell.length_b   1.000
_cell.length_c   1.000
_cell.angle_alpha   90.00
_cell.angle_beta   90.00
_cell.angle_gamma   90.00
#
_symmetry.space_group_name_H-M   'P 1'
#
loop_
_entity.id
_entity.type
_entity.pdbx_description
1 polymer ?
#
loop_
_entity_poly.entity_id
_entity_poly.type
_entity_poly.pdbx_seq_one_letter_code
_entity_poly.pdbx_strand_id
1 'polypeptide(L)'
;MNRKAIEFEKRDKCRSYLYSEFSAKAKFLEEFSERNSWLSDPLVPAGKYLKLLMAKRYLLIYQIKGENVCVDVVADCRQDYSWLL
;
A
#
# COMPACT_ATOMS: atom_id res chain seq x y z
N MET A 1 12.19 25.62 21.42
CA MET A 1 12.58 24.32 20.81
C MET A 1 13.20 24.59 19.44
N ASN A 2 14.32 23.95 19.08
CA ASN A 2 15.02 24.20 17.81
C ASN A 2 14.27 23.56 16.62
N ARG A 3 14.21 24.23 15.46
CA ARG A 3 13.64 23.75 14.19
C ARG A 3 14.04 22.30 13.85
N LYS A 4 15.28 21.90 14.10
CA LYS A 4 15.73 20.51 13.89
C LYS A 4 14.97 19.48 14.74
N ALA A 5 14.64 19.83 15.98
CA ALA A 5 13.88 18.95 16.88
C ALA A 5 12.42 18.80 16.42
N ILE A 6 11.80 19.90 15.96
CA ILE A 6 10.43 19.89 15.39
C ILE A 6 10.39 19.03 14.13
N GLU A 7 11.36 19.17 13.23
CA GLU A 7 11.44 18.38 12.00
C GLU A 7 11.66 16.89 12.29
N PHE A 8 12.48 16.57 13.31
CA PHE A 8 12.68 15.18 13.75
C PHE A 8 11.40 14.56 14.30
N GLU A 9 10.73 15.23 15.23
CA GLU A 9 9.48 14.75 15.84
C GLU A 9 8.39 14.55 14.78
N LYS A 10 8.28 15.48 13.83
CA LYS A 10 7.34 15.34 12.70
C LYS A 10 7.65 14.11 11.85
N ARG A 11 8.92 13.84 11.54
CA ARG A 11 9.34 12.66 10.79
C ARG A 11 9.04 11.37 11.54
N ASP A 12 9.31 11.34 12.84
CA ASP A 12 9.03 10.20 13.70
C ASP A 12 7.52 9.87 13.72
N LYS A 13 6.69 10.89 13.92
CA LYS A 13 5.24 10.75 13.88
C LYS A 13 4.74 10.22 12.52
N CYS A 14 5.25 10.74 11.41
CA CYS A 14 4.87 10.27 10.07
C CYS A 14 5.29 8.81 9.83
N ARG A 15 6.47 8.41 10.29
CA ARG A 15 6.96 7.04 10.19
C ARG A 15 6.05 6.08 10.97
N SER A 16 5.78 6.40 12.22
CA SER A 16 4.92 5.59 13.09
C SER A 16 3.50 5.48 12.53
N TYR A 17 2.96 6.57 11.98
CA TYR A 17 1.67 6.54 11.29
C TYR A 17 1.68 5.60 10.08
N LEU A 18 2.66 5.72 9.19
CA LEU A 18 2.74 4.86 8.00
C LEU A 18 2.86 3.38 8.37
N TYR A 19 3.66 3.06 9.38
CA TYR A 19 3.79 1.70 9.89
C TYR A 19 2.45 1.17 10.44
N SER A 20 1.72 1.98 11.19
CA SER A 20 0.41 1.59 11.75
C SER A 20 -0.63 1.35 10.66
N GLU A 21 -0.67 2.19 9.63
CA GLU A 21 -1.54 2.00 8.46
C GLU A 21 -1.21 0.71 7.71
N PHE A 22 0.09 0.44 7.50
CA PHE A 22 0.52 -0.79 6.84
C PHE A 22 0.12 -2.03 7.64
N SER A 23 0.39 -2.05 8.94
CA SER A 23 0.01 -3.16 9.80
C SER A 23 -1.50 -3.39 9.82
N ALA A 24 -2.31 -2.32 9.85
CA ALA A 24 -3.76 -2.42 9.78
C ALA A 24 -4.24 -2.98 8.43
N LYS A 25 -3.63 -2.57 7.32
CA LYS A 25 -3.97 -3.08 5.98
C LYS A 25 -3.49 -4.53 5.77
N ALA A 26 -2.35 -4.91 6.32
CA ALA A 26 -1.88 -6.30 6.29
C ALA A 26 -2.86 -7.24 7.02
N LYS A 27 -3.31 -6.87 8.24
CA LYS A 27 -4.34 -7.61 8.97
C LYS A 27 -5.68 -7.68 8.22
N PHE A 28 -6.08 -6.57 7.60
CA PHE A 28 -7.28 -6.57 6.75
C PHE A 28 -7.16 -7.57 5.59
N LEU A 29 -5.97 -7.71 4.99
CA LEU A 29 -5.74 -8.67 3.91
C LEU A 29 -5.76 -10.12 4.39
N GLU A 30 -5.37 -10.41 5.63
CA GLU A 30 -5.50 -11.76 6.20
C GLU A 30 -6.97 -12.21 6.24
N GLU A 31 -7.90 -11.30 6.51
CA GLU A 31 -9.34 -11.62 6.65
C GLU A 31 -10.15 -11.38 5.36
N PHE A 32 -9.78 -10.40 4.54
CA PHE A 32 -10.62 -9.85 3.47
C PHE A 32 -9.88 -9.60 2.16
N SER A 33 -8.87 -10.43 1.84
CA SER A 33 -8.05 -10.30 0.63
C SER A 33 -8.83 -10.27 -0.68
N GLU A 34 -9.94 -10.97 -0.79
CA GLU A 34 -10.73 -11.07 -2.04
C GLU A 34 -11.65 -9.86 -2.29
N ARG A 35 -11.82 -8.97 -1.31
CA ARG A 35 -12.81 -7.87 -1.40
C ARG A 35 -12.34 -6.65 -2.19
N ASN A 36 -11.09 -6.61 -2.61
CA ASN A 36 -10.52 -5.46 -3.29
C ASN A 36 -10.64 -5.58 -4.82
N SER A 37 -10.41 -4.45 -5.51
CA SER A 37 -10.49 -4.42 -6.97
C SER A 37 -9.26 -5.05 -7.61
N TRP A 38 -9.47 -5.68 -8.77
CA TRP A 38 -8.38 -6.11 -9.64
C TRP A 38 -7.57 -4.90 -10.15
N LEU A 39 -6.27 -5.09 -10.27
CA LEU A 39 -5.40 -4.19 -11.01
C LEU A 39 -5.67 -4.42 -12.51
N SER A 40 -6.00 -3.34 -13.22
CA SER A 40 -6.27 -3.36 -14.65
C SER A 40 -5.26 -2.44 -15.33
N ASP A 41 -4.34 -3.04 -16.07
CA ASP A 41 -3.36 -2.32 -16.88
C ASP A 41 -2.93 -3.21 -18.06
N PRO A 42 -2.71 -2.66 -19.28
CA PRO A 42 -2.31 -3.46 -20.45
C PRO A 42 -0.98 -4.21 -20.29
N LEU A 43 -0.08 -3.73 -19.43
CA LEU A 43 1.22 -4.35 -19.16
C LEU A 43 1.15 -5.42 -18.05
N VAL A 44 -0.01 -5.57 -17.40
CA VAL A 44 -0.22 -6.50 -16.29
C VAL A 44 -1.19 -7.61 -16.72
N PRO A 45 -0.86 -8.89 -16.47
CA PRO A 45 -1.78 -9.99 -16.77
C PRO A 45 -3.12 -9.82 -16.04
N ALA A 46 -4.22 -9.93 -16.77
CA ALA A 46 -5.56 -9.81 -16.23
C ALA A 46 -5.81 -10.86 -15.12
N GLY A 47 -6.46 -10.45 -14.04
CA GLY A 47 -6.80 -11.35 -12.92
C GLY A 47 -5.58 -11.82 -12.10
N LYS A 48 -4.39 -11.26 -12.31
CA LYS A 48 -3.19 -11.65 -11.58
C LYS A 48 -3.00 -10.90 -10.27
N TYR A 49 -3.40 -9.63 -10.20
CA TYR A 49 -3.11 -8.75 -9.08
C TYR A 49 -4.35 -8.01 -8.59
N LEU A 50 -4.49 -7.92 -7.26
CA LEU A 50 -5.46 -7.07 -6.57
C LEU A 50 -4.75 -5.82 -6.03
N LYS A 51 -5.50 -4.74 -5.81
CA LYS A 51 -4.96 -3.46 -5.33
C LYS A 51 -5.71 -2.92 -4.11
N LEU A 52 -4.97 -2.40 -3.12
CA LEU A 52 -5.52 -1.80 -1.90
C LEU A 52 -4.82 -0.48 -1.55
N LEU A 53 -5.60 0.59 -1.38
CA LEU A 53 -5.07 1.90 -0.98
C LEU A 53 -4.81 1.97 0.54
N MET A 54 -3.67 2.54 0.89
CA MET A 54 -3.17 2.73 2.25
C MET A 54 -2.69 4.17 2.46
N ALA A 55 -2.93 4.74 3.65
CA ALA A 55 -2.50 6.09 4.02
C ALA A 55 -2.85 7.17 2.98
N LYS A 56 -3.90 6.94 2.16
CA LYS A 56 -4.35 7.76 1.03
C LYS A 56 -3.27 8.07 -0.02
N ARG A 57 -2.18 7.30 -0.05
CA ARG A 57 -0.97 7.64 -0.82
C ARG A 57 -0.22 6.45 -1.38
N TYR A 58 -0.38 5.26 -0.79
CA TYR A 58 0.35 4.08 -1.23
C TYR A 58 -0.63 3.02 -1.69
N LEU A 59 -0.31 2.38 -2.80
CA LEU A 59 -1.07 1.26 -3.31
C LEU A 59 -0.32 -0.04 -3.01
N LEU A 60 -0.94 -0.91 -2.23
CA LEU A 60 -0.49 -2.28 -2.07
C LEU A 60 -0.99 -3.07 -3.27
N ILE A 61 -0.09 -3.66 -4.03
CA ILE A 61 -0.40 -4.57 -5.14
C ILE A 61 0.01 -5.97 -4.70
N TYR A 62 -0.95 -6.88 -4.71
CA TYR A 62 -0.78 -8.18 -4.10
C TYR A 62 -1.49 -9.30 -4.88
N GLN A 63 -1.15 -10.53 -4.53
CA GLN A 63 -1.72 -11.75 -5.09
C GLN A 63 -2.23 -12.65 -3.98
N ILE A 64 -3.26 -13.45 -4.29
CA ILE A 64 -3.70 -14.56 -3.45
C ILE A 64 -3.14 -15.84 -4.07
N LYS A 65 -2.34 -16.59 -3.31
CA LYS A 65 -1.68 -17.84 -3.72
C LYS A 65 -2.10 -18.96 -2.77
N GLY A 66 -3.18 -19.65 -3.13
CA GLY A 66 -3.83 -20.58 -2.20
C GLY A 66 -4.36 -19.79 -1.01
N GLU A 67 -3.88 -20.12 0.19
CA GLU A 67 -4.27 -19.47 1.44
C GLU A 67 -3.40 -18.25 1.79
N ASN A 68 -2.35 -17.97 0.99
CA ASN A 68 -1.40 -16.90 1.30
C ASN A 68 -1.70 -15.62 0.51
N VAL A 69 -1.56 -14.48 1.19
CA VAL A 69 -1.55 -13.17 0.54
C VAL A 69 -0.11 -12.68 0.40
N CYS A 70 0.34 -12.44 -0.83
CA CYS A 70 1.68 -11.94 -1.12
C CYS A 70 1.60 -10.51 -1.64
N VAL A 71 2.13 -9.54 -0.88
CA VAL A 71 2.30 -8.16 -1.36
C VAL A 71 3.59 -8.08 -2.18
N ASP A 72 3.46 -7.90 -3.49
CA ASP A 72 4.59 -7.85 -4.40
C ASP A 72 5.15 -6.42 -4.53
N VAL A 73 4.28 -5.41 -4.44
CA VAL A 73 4.65 -3.99 -4.62
C VAL A 73 3.91 -3.09 -3.65
N VAL A 74 4.63 -2.11 -3.10
CA VAL A 74 4.07 -0.93 -2.42
C VAL A 74 4.42 0.29 -3.25
N ALA A 75 3.47 0.77 -4.05
CA ALA A 75 3.68 1.89 -4.96
C ALA A 75 3.29 3.22 -4.31
N ASP A 76 4.08 4.27 -4.53
CA ASP A 76 3.74 5.64 -4.13
C ASP A 76 2.90 6.32 -5.21
N CYS A 77 1.64 6.61 -4.92
CA CYS A 77 0.68 7.16 -5.86
C CYS A 77 1.00 8.60 -6.32
N ARG A 78 2.05 9.24 -5.77
CA ARG A 78 2.50 10.56 -6.21
C ARG A 78 3.48 10.50 -7.38
N GLN A 79 3.98 9.31 -7.69
CA GLN A 79 4.82 9.08 -8.85
C GLN A 79 3.94 8.91 -10.08
N ASP A 80 4.45 9.37 -11.22
CA ASP A 80 3.74 9.34 -12.49
C ASP A 80 3.87 7.97 -13.14
N TYR A 81 3.11 7.01 -12.62
CA TYR A 81 3.01 5.68 -13.20
C TYR A 81 1.88 5.67 -14.23
N SER A 82 2.19 5.28 -15.47
CA SER A 82 1.21 5.22 -16.56
C SER A 82 0.00 4.33 -16.27
N TRP A 83 0.15 3.37 -15.34
CA TRP A 83 -0.87 2.41 -14.91
C TRP A 83 -1.68 2.86 -13.68
N LEU A 84 -1.35 4.01 -13.10
CA LEU A 84 -1.93 4.53 -11.87
C LEU A 84 -3.03 5.55 -12.19
N LEU A 85 -4.14 5.09 -12.75
CA LEU A 85 -5.38 5.85 -12.96
C LEU A 85 -6.60 4.99 -12.61
#